data_AF-A0A938TVJ7-F1
#
_entry.id   AF-A0A938TVJ7-F1
#
_cell.length_a   1.000
_cell.length_b   1.000
_cell.length_c   1.000
_cell.angle_alpha   90.00
_cell.angle_beta   90.00
_cell.angle_gamma   90.00
#
_symmetry.space_group_name_H-M   'P 1'
#
loop_
_entity.id
_entity.type
_entity.pdbx_description
1 polymer ?
#
loop_
_entity_poly.entity_id
_entity_poly.type
_entity_poly.pdbx_seq_one_letter_code
_entity_poly.pdbx_strand_id
1 'polypeptide(L)'
;MSLVLGNYFAKLVGVKRRNGWNILAAAVLGMIFLPMLASAARYTPKQLDAFATRVGKTFWAVPLDNRLPTFYARPAANAPAFQPKANEAFDITELVGRATDNPFYKVHFESGKDGYIRPEAFHEHLNATIVTQDPLANERLKGEQAEAEESQRVEWIKSQPWSAAMKEAALKRQPIAGLNTFEVRKIMGEPVRVTRTRSATNTGAAKPNRNQVSNSNQREEQWLYADGSILVFNGGLLSRIDAAPPAQK
;
A
#
# COMPACT_ATOMS: atom_id res chain seq x y z
N MET A 1 45.04 -12.95 40.18
CA MET A 1 45.50 -11.73 40.88
C MET A 1 46.88 -11.37 40.34
N SER A 2 46.99 -10.14 39.81
CA SER A 2 48.18 -9.31 39.58
C SER A 2 49.49 -9.72 40.28
N LEU A 3 50.71 -9.49 39.78
CA LEU A 3 51.26 -8.57 38.79
C LEU A 3 52.67 -9.12 38.43
N VAL A 4 53.05 -9.12 37.15
CA VAL A 4 54.40 -9.49 36.69
C VAL A 4 55.29 -8.24 36.66
N LEU A 5 56.44 -8.36 37.32
CA LEU A 5 57.52 -7.38 37.37
C LEU A 5 58.26 -7.24 36.02
N GLY A 6 58.49 -5.99 35.64
CA GLY A 6 59.82 -5.37 35.54
C GLY A 6 60.98 -6.11 34.85
N ASN A 7 61.47 -5.47 33.79
CA ASN A 7 62.86 -5.32 33.36
C ASN A 7 63.72 -6.58 33.19
N TYR A 8 64.07 -6.91 31.94
CA TYR A 8 65.43 -7.33 31.63
C TYR A 8 65.93 -6.70 30.33
N PHE A 9 66.97 -5.89 30.51
CA PHE A 9 67.76 -5.21 29.51
C PHE A 9 68.67 -6.19 28.77
N ALA A 10 68.87 -5.92 27.49
CA ALA A 10 69.72 -6.67 26.57
C ALA A 10 71.23 -6.55 26.89
N LYS A 11 71.96 -7.64 26.60
CA LYS A 11 73.41 -7.68 26.34
C LYS A 11 73.57 -8.41 24.99
N LEU A 12 73.93 -7.71 23.91
CA LEU A 12 75.31 -7.61 23.36
C LEU A 12 75.92 -9.00 23.13
N VAL A 13 76.36 -9.40 21.93
CA VAL A 13 77.39 -8.77 21.09
C VAL A 13 77.30 -9.34 19.67
N GLY A 14 77.58 -8.53 18.64
CA GLY A 14 78.11 -9.12 17.39
C GLY A 14 77.94 -8.34 16.08
N VAL A 15 78.14 -7.02 16.02
CA VAL A 15 78.34 -6.35 14.71
C VAL A 15 79.58 -5.48 14.75
N LYS A 16 80.53 -5.89 13.92
CA LYS A 16 81.87 -5.33 13.71
C LYS A 16 81.77 -4.06 12.88
N ARG A 17 82.13 -2.91 13.48
CA ARG A 17 82.35 -1.63 12.77
C ARG A 17 83.58 -1.72 11.87
N ARG A 18 83.45 -1.26 10.63
CA ARG A 18 84.55 -0.60 9.89
C ARG A 18 84.04 0.74 9.37
N ASN A 19 84.91 1.72 9.54
CA ASN A 19 84.68 3.15 9.40
C ASN A 19 84.82 3.61 7.95
N GLY A 20 84.20 4.74 7.62
CA GLY A 20 84.51 5.51 6.41
C GLY A 20 83.44 6.54 6.07
N TRP A 21 83.58 7.75 6.60
CA TRP A 21 82.87 8.96 6.17
C TRP A 21 82.96 9.17 4.65
N ASN A 22 81.85 9.56 4.01
CA ASN A 22 81.75 10.78 3.21
C ASN A 22 80.29 11.06 2.81
N ILE A 23 79.86 12.28 3.12
CA ILE A 23 78.58 12.90 2.80
C ILE A 23 78.60 13.30 1.32
N LEU A 24 77.55 13.02 0.54
CA LEU A 24 76.95 13.98 -0.42
C LEU A 24 75.77 13.38 -1.23
N ALA A 25 74.71 14.20 -1.30
CA ALA A 25 73.81 14.43 -2.43
C ALA A 25 72.71 13.40 -2.78
N ALA A 26 71.52 13.70 -2.23
CA ALA A 26 70.21 13.75 -2.88
C ALA A 26 70.02 13.14 -4.29
N ALA A 27 69.11 12.17 -4.41
CA ALA A 27 68.38 11.88 -5.63
C ALA A 27 66.98 11.31 -5.33
N VAL A 28 65.96 12.16 -5.49
CA VAL A 28 64.62 11.89 -6.01
C VAL A 28 63.86 10.66 -5.46
N LEU A 29 63.12 10.85 -4.37
CA LEU A 29 61.93 10.04 -4.05
C LEU A 29 60.69 10.88 -4.36
N GLY A 30 60.39 11.04 -5.66
CA GLY A 30 59.22 11.73 -6.16
C GLY A 30 58.05 10.78 -6.32
N MET A 31 57.03 10.99 -5.49
CA MET A 31 55.62 10.61 -5.64
C MET A 31 55.21 9.95 -6.98
N ILE A 32 54.73 8.71 -6.91
CA ILE A 32 53.52 8.31 -7.64
C ILE A 32 52.69 7.41 -6.73
N PHE A 33 52.09 7.99 -5.69
CA PHE A 33 50.76 7.54 -5.26
C PHE A 33 49.79 8.29 -6.16
N LEU A 34 49.32 7.65 -7.23
CA LEU A 34 48.17 8.14 -7.96
C LEU A 34 46.96 8.09 -7.00
N PRO A 35 46.33 9.22 -6.63
CA PRO A 35 44.95 9.12 -6.21
C PRO A 35 44.16 8.64 -7.44
N MET A 36 43.42 7.54 -7.31
CA MET A 36 42.27 7.33 -8.18
C MET A 36 41.36 8.54 -7.97
N LEU A 37 41.52 9.55 -8.83
CA LEU A 37 40.47 10.50 -9.11
C LEU A 37 39.32 9.66 -9.65
N ALA A 38 38.31 9.44 -8.81
CA ALA A 38 37.00 9.06 -9.28
C ALA A 38 36.59 10.15 -10.29
N SER A 39 36.71 9.82 -11.58
CA SER A 39 36.12 10.62 -12.64
C SER A 39 34.62 10.61 -12.36
N ALA A 40 34.07 11.73 -11.90
CA ALA A 40 32.63 11.95 -11.99
C ALA A 40 32.27 11.72 -13.47
N ALA A 41 31.55 10.65 -13.76
CA ALA A 41 31.16 10.33 -15.12
C ALA A 41 30.32 11.50 -15.62
N ARG A 42 30.89 12.34 -16.49
CA ARG A 42 30.19 13.50 -17.04
C ARG A 42 29.07 12.99 -17.92
N TYR A 43 27.85 13.45 -17.68
CA TYR A 43 26.71 13.11 -18.52
C TYR A 43 26.90 13.73 -19.90
N THR A 44 26.62 12.94 -20.92
CA THR A 44 26.50 13.47 -22.27
C THR A 44 25.27 14.38 -22.39
N PRO A 45 25.27 15.38 -23.29
CA PRO A 45 24.08 16.20 -23.55
C PRO A 45 22.83 15.36 -23.83
N LYS A 46 22.99 14.27 -24.61
CA LYS A 46 21.90 13.33 -24.91
C LYS A 46 21.32 12.65 -23.66
N GLN A 47 22.15 12.29 -22.68
CA GLN A 47 21.68 11.74 -21.41
C GLN A 47 20.92 12.78 -20.61
N LEU A 48 21.41 14.02 -20.55
CA LEU A 48 20.72 15.11 -19.86
C LEU A 48 19.36 15.41 -20.52
N ASP A 49 19.28 15.37 -21.84
CA ASP A 49 18.02 15.54 -22.58
C ASP A 49 17.05 14.38 -22.29
N ALA A 50 17.56 13.14 -22.29
CA ALA A 50 16.77 11.97 -21.92
C ALA A 50 16.23 12.07 -20.48
N PHE A 51 17.02 12.63 -19.55
CA PHE A 51 16.56 12.90 -18.20
C PHE A 51 15.45 13.96 -18.17
N ALA A 52 15.59 15.03 -18.95
CA ALA A 52 14.62 16.13 -19.03
C ALA A 52 13.23 15.66 -19.52
N THR A 53 13.13 14.58 -20.28
CA THR A 53 11.83 14.00 -20.72
C THR A 53 10.89 13.55 -19.60
N ARG A 54 11.37 13.54 -18.35
CA ARG A 54 10.58 13.18 -17.16
C ARG A 54 10.02 14.39 -16.42
N VAL A 55 10.48 15.59 -16.75
CA VAL A 55 9.93 16.83 -16.22
C VAL A 55 8.47 16.98 -16.67
N GLY A 56 7.61 17.40 -15.76
CA GLY A 56 6.16 17.52 -15.95
C GLY A 56 5.40 16.20 -15.82
N LYS A 57 6.03 15.12 -15.36
CA LYS A 57 5.36 13.83 -15.12
C LYS A 57 5.17 13.58 -13.62
N THR A 58 4.05 12.94 -13.31
CA THR A 58 3.68 12.47 -11.97
C THR A 58 4.14 11.04 -11.76
N PHE A 59 4.62 10.77 -10.55
CA PHE A 59 5.05 9.46 -10.08
C PHE A 59 4.55 9.24 -8.65
N TRP A 60 4.63 8.01 -8.16
CA TRP A 60 4.21 7.65 -6.79
C TRP A 60 5.34 6.93 -6.06
N ALA A 61 5.59 7.33 -4.82
CA ALA A 61 6.53 6.65 -3.93
C ALA A 61 5.85 5.48 -3.22
N VAL A 62 6.20 4.26 -3.61
CA VAL A 62 5.57 3.03 -3.10
C VAL A 62 6.55 2.30 -2.18
N PRO A 63 6.11 1.84 -1.00
CA PRO A 63 6.96 1.05 -0.13
C PRO A 63 7.20 -0.35 -0.72
N LEU A 64 8.45 -0.78 -0.77
CA LEU A 64 8.84 -2.16 -1.09
C LEU A 64 9.69 -2.71 0.07
N ASP A 65 9.30 -3.83 0.65
CA ASP A 65 9.97 -4.41 1.82
C ASP A 65 10.21 -3.40 2.97
N ASN A 66 9.18 -2.58 3.27
CA ASN A 66 9.24 -1.47 4.23
C ASN A 66 10.29 -0.39 3.91
N ARG A 67 10.76 -0.28 2.66
CA ARG A 67 11.69 0.75 2.21
C ARG A 67 11.02 1.69 1.22
N LEU A 68 11.35 2.97 1.35
CA LEU A 68 10.90 4.04 0.47
C LEU A 68 12.09 4.70 -0.24
N PRO A 69 11.87 5.30 -1.42
CA PRO A 69 12.90 6.05 -2.10
C PRO A 69 13.37 7.23 -1.25
N THR A 70 14.65 7.52 -1.31
CA THR A 70 15.27 8.60 -0.52
C THR A 70 15.39 9.87 -1.37
N PHE A 71 14.95 10.99 -0.81
CA PHE A 71 15.06 12.32 -1.41
C PHE A 71 15.91 13.23 -0.53
N TYR A 72 16.44 14.28 -1.13
CA TYR A 72 17.25 15.29 -0.46
C TYR A 72 16.47 16.59 -0.35
N ALA A 73 16.70 17.36 0.71
CA ALA A 73 16.07 18.67 0.89
C ALA A 73 16.64 19.77 -0.03
N ARG A 74 17.80 19.53 -0.64
CA ARG A 74 18.49 20.45 -1.57
C ARG A 74 19.40 19.68 -2.54
N PRO A 75 19.76 20.23 -3.72
CA PRO A 75 20.57 19.53 -4.73
C PRO A 75 22.07 19.56 -4.38
N ALA A 76 22.44 18.89 -3.30
CA ALA A 76 23.83 18.81 -2.83
C ALA A 76 24.15 17.40 -2.31
N ALA A 77 25.41 16.96 -2.46
CA ALA A 77 25.81 15.61 -2.10
C ALA A 77 25.69 15.30 -0.59
N ASN A 78 25.77 16.31 0.27
CA ASN A 78 25.66 16.24 1.73
C ASN A 78 24.36 16.89 2.25
N ALA A 79 23.34 17.00 1.40
CA ALA A 79 22.04 17.51 1.81
C ALA A 79 21.36 16.57 2.81
N PRO A 80 20.58 17.10 3.77
CA PRO A 80 19.70 16.27 4.58
C PRO A 80 18.77 15.44 3.69
N ALA A 81 18.68 14.15 4.00
CA ALA A 81 17.83 13.21 3.28
C ALA A 81 16.54 12.94 4.07
N PHE A 82 15.46 12.65 3.35
CA PHE A 82 14.17 12.28 3.91
C PHE A 82 13.49 11.23 3.04
N GLN A 83 12.49 10.57 3.63
CA GLN A 83 11.60 9.64 2.92
C GLN A 83 10.21 10.27 2.82
N PRO A 84 9.53 10.12 1.67
CA PRO A 84 8.16 10.57 1.50
C PRO A 84 7.20 9.70 2.31
N LYS A 85 5.91 10.05 2.33
CA LYS A 85 4.87 9.15 2.83
C LYS A 85 4.65 7.99 1.86
N ALA A 86 4.15 6.87 2.36
CA ALA A 86 3.79 5.74 1.52
C ALA A 86 2.65 6.12 0.55
N ASN A 87 2.78 5.68 -0.71
CA ASN A 87 1.87 5.94 -1.82
C ASN A 87 1.68 7.43 -2.15
N GLU A 88 2.62 8.28 -1.73
CA GLU A 88 2.55 9.72 -1.98
C GLU A 88 2.90 10.03 -3.44
N ALA A 89 2.04 10.83 -4.08
CA ALA A 89 2.28 11.32 -5.42
C ALA A 89 3.32 12.47 -5.40
N PHE A 90 4.11 12.55 -6.46
CA PHE A 90 5.02 13.66 -6.69
C PHE A 90 5.23 13.93 -8.18
N ASP A 91 5.43 15.20 -8.50
CA ASP A 91 5.74 15.65 -9.85
C ASP A 91 7.22 16.00 -9.97
N ILE A 92 7.88 15.57 -11.05
CA ILE A 92 9.20 16.12 -11.39
C ILE A 92 8.97 17.49 -12.02
N THR A 93 9.34 18.55 -11.30
CA THR A 93 9.10 19.93 -11.72
C THR A 93 10.26 20.51 -12.53
N GLU A 94 11.49 20.07 -12.27
CA GLU A 94 12.67 20.60 -12.92
C GLU A 94 13.84 19.60 -12.94
N LEU A 95 14.75 19.72 -13.90
CA LEU A 95 16.07 19.09 -13.89
C LEU A 95 17.13 20.17 -13.60
N VAL A 96 17.54 20.30 -12.34
CA VAL A 96 18.54 21.28 -11.90
C VAL A 96 19.96 20.73 -12.01
N GLY A 97 20.98 21.58 -11.99
CA GLY A 97 22.39 21.17 -11.94
C GLY A 97 22.97 20.69 -13.29
N ARG A 98 22.25 20.91 -14.40
CA ARG A 98 22.73 20.58 -15.76
C ARG A 98 24.02 21.30 -16.13
N ALA A 99 24.16 22.58 -15.74
CA ALA A 99 25.34 23.39 -16.07
C ALA A 99 26.60 22.99 -15.29
N THR A 100 26.44 22.26 -14.18
CA THR A 100 27.53 21.86 -13.28
C THR A 100 27.83 20.35 -13.37
N ASP A 101 27.32 19.67 -14.40
CA ASP A 101 27.42 18.21 -14.60
C ASP A 101 27.00 17.38 -13.37
N ASN A 102 26.10 17.92 -12.54
CA ASN A 102 25.62 17.27 -11.32
C ASN A 102 24.09 17.39 -11.23
N PRO A 103 23.37 16.64 -12.07
CA PRO A 103 21.93 16.80 -12.22
C PRO A 103 21.15 16.26 -11.03
N PHE A 104 20.06 16.96 -10.69
CA PHE A 104 19.02 16.46 -9.78
C PHE A 104 17.65 16.73 -10.39
N TYR A 105 16.74 15.78 -10.23
CA TYR A 105 15.32 16.06 -10.37
C TYR A 105 14.85 16.82 -9.14
N LYS A 106 14.32 18.02 -9.35
CA LYS A 106 13.47 18.70 -8.37
C LYS A 106 12.09 18.07 -8.45
N VAL A 107 11.55 17.65 -7.31
CA VAL A 107 10.21 17.08 -7.20
C VAL A 107 9.35 17.90 -6.26
N HIS A 108 8.04 17.92 -6.52
CA HIS A 108 7.04 18.48 -5.63
C HIS A 108 6.08 17.37 -5.21
N PHE A 109 5.98 17.12 -3.91
CA PHE A 109 5.10 16.11 -3.33
C PHE A 109 3.70 16.67 -3.10
N GLU A 110 2.68 15.80 -3.12
CA GLU A 110 1.29 16.16 -2.79
C GLU A 110 1.14 16.79 -1.39
N SER A 111 2.01 16.44 -0.43
CA SER A 111 2.07 17.10 0.88
C SER A 111 2.55 18.56 0.84
N GLY A 112 2.90 19.09 -0.32
CA GLY A 112 3.44 20.43 -0.54
C GLY A 112 4.95 20.56 -0.28
N LYS A 113 5.64 19.45 -0.01
CA LYS A 113 7.09 19.43 0.21
C LYS A 113 7.85 19.36 -1.11
N ASP A 114 8.95 20.10 -1.21
CA ASP A 114 9.91 19.96 -2.30
C ASP A 114 11.01 18.96 -1.92
N GLY A 115 11.48 18.20 -2.89
CA GLY A 115 12.58 17.27 -2.74
C GLY A 115 13.49 17.22 -3.96
N TYR A 116 14.62 16.56 -3.80
CA TYR A 116 15.61 16.39 -4.86
C TYR A 116 16.06 14.93 -4.92
N ILE A 117 16.16 14.36 -6.11
CA ILE A 117 16.68 13.00 -6.31
C ILE A 117 17.62 12.98 -7.50
N ARG A 118 18.72 12.24 -7.40
CA ARG A 118 19.65 12.07 -8.53
C ARG A 118 19.01 11.19 -9.61
N PRO A 119 19.26 11.44 -10.90
CA PRO A 119 18.75 10.60 -11.98
C PRO A 119 19.09 9.12 -11.81
N GLU A 120 20.28 8.78 -11.30
CA GLU A 120 20.71 7.39 -11.07
C GLU A 120 19.81 6.72 -10.04
N ALA A 121 19.69 7.34 -8.87
CA ALA A 121 18.85 6.84 -7.78
C ALA A 121 17.38 6.75 -8.22
N PHE A 122 16.89 7.75 -8.98
CA PHE A 122 15.54 7.70 -9.54
C PHE A 122 15.36 6.49 -10.46
N HIS A 123 16.32 6.20 -11.35
CA HIS A 123 16.25 5.05 -12.25
C HIS A 123 16.37 3.71 -11.54
N GLU A 124 17.22 3.62 -10.51
CA GLU A 124 17.33 2.43 -9.66
C GLU A 124 16.01 2.13 -8.93
N HIS A 125 15.32 3.18 -8.48
CA HIS A 125 14.05 3.05 -7.78
C HIS A 125 12.84 2.92 -8.72
N LEU A 126 12.99 3.25 -10.01
CA LEU A 126 11.90 3.24 -10.97
C LEU A 126 11.34 1.81 -11.14
N ASN A 127 10.03 1.71 -11.14
CA ASN A 127 9.24 0.48 -11.17
C ASN A 127 9.37 -0.42 -9.93
N ALA A 128 10.27 -0.13 -9.00
CA ALA A 128 10.40 -0.85 -7.73
C ALA A 128 9.71 -0.09 -6.58
N THR A 129 10.22 1.10 -6.28
CA THR A 129 9.73 1.96 -5.19
C THR A 129 9.24 3.32 -5.68
N ILE A 130 9.41 3.62 -6.97
CA ILE A 130 8.80 4.75 -7.66
C ILE A 130 8.03 4.19 -8.85
N VAL A 131 6.73 4.40 -8.92
CA VAL A 131 5.87 3.91 -10.01
C VAL A 131 5.26 5.05 -10.81
N THR A 132 4.84 4.74 -12.04
CA THR A 132 4.22 5.69 -12.98
C THR A 132 2.71 5.65 -12.98
N GLN A 133 2.12 4.70 -12.27
CA GLN A 133 0.68 4.52 -12.15
C GLN A 133 0.29 4.66 -10.69
N ASP A 134 -0.83 5.34 -10.41
CA ASP A 134 -1.34 5.48 -9.05
C ASP A 134 -1.64 4.10 -8.46
N PRO A 135 -0.92 3.68 -7.39
CA PRO A 135 -1.11 2.37 -6.77
C PRO A 135 -2.50 2.21 -6.14
N LEU A 136 -3.18 3.32 -5.82
CA LEU A 136 -4.48 3.34 -5.16
C LEU A 136 -5.64 3.69 -6.11
N ALA A 137 -5.40 3.82 -7.41
CA ALA A 137 -6.44 4.19 -8.38
C ALA A 137 -7.67 3.26 -8.31
N ASN A 138 -7.43 1.94 -8.26
CA ASN A 138 -8.53 0.97 -8.20
C ASN A 138 -9.31 1.02 -6.89
N GLU A 139 -8.64 1.33 -5.77
CA GLU A 139 -9.29 1.45 -4.46
C GLU A 139 -10.13 2.72 -4.40
N ARG A 140 -9.62 3.83 -4.91
CA ARG A 140 -10.35 5.10 -5.04
C ARG A 140 -11.61 4.92 -5.89
N LEU A 141 -11.49 4.32 -7.06
CA LEU A 141 -12.63 4.02 -7.93
C LEU A 141 -13.69 3.15 -7.24
N LYS A 142 -13.27 2.12 -6.50
CA LYS A 142 -14.21 1.28 -5.73
C LYS A 142 -14.89 2.06 -4.61
N GLY A 143 -14.16 2.94 -3.93
CA GLY A 143 -14.71 3.82 -2.89
C GLY A 143 -15.76 4.78 -3.46
N GLU A 144 -15.44 5.46 -4.55
CA GLU A 144 -16.35 6.36 -5.26
C GLU A 144 -17.60 5.62 -5.77
N GLN A 145 -17.44 4.42 -6.30
CA GLN A 145 -18.56 3.56 -6.71
C GLN A 145 -19.44 3.19 -5.51
N ALA A 146 -18.85 2.76 -4.39
CA ALA A 146 -19.60 2.43 -3.18
C ALA A 146 -20.35 3.65 -2.61
N GLU A 147 -19.77 4.84 -2.67
CA GLU A 147 -20.41 6.09 -2.25
C GLU A 147 -21.57 6.48 -3.17
N ALA A 148 -21.39 6.33 -4.49
CA ALA A 148 -22.45 6.55 -5.47
C ALA A 148 -23.61 5.56 -5.29
N GLU A 149 -23.31 4.27 -5.09
CA GLU A 149 -24.31 3.23 -4.83
C GLU A 149 -25.08 3.48 -3.52
N GLU A 150 -24.37 3.93 -2.46
CA GLU A 150 -24.99 4.29 -1.19
C GLU A 150 -25.89 5.52 -1.32
N SER A 151 -25.46 6.53 -2.08
CA SER A 151 -26.28 7.71 -2.36
C SER A 151 -27.57 7.34 -3.11
N GLN A 152 -27.45 6.48 -4.14
CA GLN A 152 -28.61 5.93 -4.86
C GLN A 152 -29.50 5.06 -3.98
N ARG A 153 -28.94 4.34 -3.00
CA ARG A 153 -29.72 3.58 -2.01
C ARG A 153 -30.55 4.52 -1.14
N VAL A 154 -29.94 5.55 -0.59
CA VAL A 154 -30.61 6.53 0.27
C VAL A 154 -31.72 7.25 -0.48
N GLU A 155 -31.48 7.68 -1.71
CA GLU A 155 -32.49 8.33 -2.54
C GLU A 155 -33.66 7.38 -2.87
N TRP A 156 -33.36 6.14 -3.23
CA TRP A 156 -34.38 5.12 -3.49
C TRP A 156 -35.24 4.83 -2.25
N ILE A 157 -34.65 4.75 -1.05
CA ILE A 157 -35.39 4.56 0.21
C ILE A 157 -36.33 5.75 0.47
N LYS A 158 -35.85 6.98 0.24
CA LYS A 158 -36.65 8.20 0.45
C LYS A 158 -37.87 8.23 -0.47
N SER A 159 -37.76 7.73 -1.71
CA SER A 159 -38.85 7.72 -2.69
C SER A 159 -39.90 6.63 -2.47
N GLN A 160 -39.63 5.62 -1.63
CA GLN A 160 -40.61 4.55 -1.37
C GLN A 160 -41.86 5.06 -0.63
N PRO A 161 -43.04 4.45 -0.86
CA PRO A 161 -44.28 4.79 -0.16
C PRO A 161 -44.36 4.18 1.27
N TRP A 162 -43.21 3.95 1.91
CA TRP A 162 -43.13 3.36 3.24
C TRP A 162 -43.40 4.39 4.35
N SER A 163 -43.75 3.89 5.54
CA SER A 163 -43.85 4.71 6.74
C SER A 163 -42.50 5.31 7.14
N ALA A 164 -42.52 6.40 7.91
CA ALA A 164 -41.29 7.06 8.38
C ALA A 164 -40.38 6.10 9.17
N ALA A 165 -40.98 5.26 10.03
CA ALA A 165 -40.25 4.26 10.81
C ALA A 165 -39.55 3.22 9.93
N MET A 166 -40.21 2.75 8.86
CA MET A 166 -39.59 1.82 7.91
C MET A 166 -38.45 2.48 7.13
N LYS A 167 -38.62 3.74 6.70
CA LYS A 167 -37.53 4.48 6.02
C LYS A 167 -36.33 4.64 6.93
N GLU A 168 -36.54 4.97 8.21
CA GLU A 168 -35.45 5.10 9.18
C GLU A 168 -34.72 3.77 9.41
N ALA A 169 -35.46 2.68 9.60
CA ALA A 169 -34.88 1.34 9.72
C ALA A 169 -34.09 0.93 8.46
N ALA A 170 -34.63 1.22 7.27
CA ALA A 170 -33.97 0.95 6.00
C ALA A 170 -32.68 1.76 5.82
N LEU A 171 -32.69 3.05 6.20
CA LEU A 171 -31.49 3.88 6.17
C LEU A 171 -30.39 3.32 7.07
N LYS A 172 -30.76 2.79 8.24
CA LYS A 172 -29.88 2.08 9.19
C LYS A 172 -29.51 0.65 8.77
N ARG A 173 -29.90 0.21 7.56
CA ARG A 173 -29.67 -1.15 7.02
C ARG A 173 -30.24 -2.26 7.91
N GLN A 174 -31.35 -1.98 8.59
CA GLN A 174 -32.02 -2.98 9.42
C GLN A 174 -32.99 -3.82 8.58
N PRO A 175 -33.14 -5.11 8.88
CA PRO A 175 -34.13 -5.96 8.24
C PRO A 175 -35.54 -5.56 8.66
N ILE A 176 -36.46 -5.47 7.69
CA ILE A 176 -37.85 -5.07 7.91
C ILE A 176 -38.78 -6.18 7.43
N ALA A 177 -39.52 -6.77 8.37
CA ALA A 177 -40.47 -7.83 8.06
C ALA A 177 -41.51 -7.39 7.01
N GLY A 178 -41.89 -8.32 6.14
CA GLY A 178 -42.85 -8.08 5.06
C GLY A 178 -42.26 -7.50 3.77
N LEU A 179 -40.99 -7.09 3.76
CA LEU A 179 -40.31 -6.70 2.52
C LEU A 179 -39.99 -7.91 1.65
N ASN A 180 -40.02 -7.70 0.33
CA ASN A 180 -39.62 -8.73 -0.60
C ASN A 180 -38.08 -8.85 -0.72
N THR A 181 -37.62 -9.95 -1.31
CA THR A 181 -36.19 -10.22 -1.51
C THR A 181 -35.43 -9.09 -2.23
N PHE A 182 -36.03 -8.44 -3.23
CA PHE A 182 -35.40 -7.32 -3.94
C PHE A 182 -35.21 -6.09 -3.05
N GLU A 183 -36.24 -5.72 -2.30
CA GLU A 183 -36.19 -4.59 -1.36
C GLU A 183 -35.15 -4.83 -0.26
N VAL A 184 -35.11 -6.05 0.29
CA VAL A 184 -34.11 -6.41 1.30
C VAL A 184 -32.68 -6.34 0.74
N ARG A 185 -32.44 -6.80 -0.49
CA ARG A 185 -31.13 -6.62 -1.15
C ARG A 185 -30.77 -5.17 -1.35
N LYS A 186 -31.73 -4.34 -1.77
CA LYS A 186 -31.49 -2.90 -1.97
C LYS A 186 -31.14 -2.22 -0.65
N ILE A 187 -31.77 -2.62 0.46
CA ILE A 187 -31.54 -2.03 1.79
C ILE A 187 -30.23 -2.52 2.41
N MET A 188 -30.06 -3.85 2.50
CA MET A 188 -29.00 -4.48 3.30
C MET A 188 -27.77 -4.84 2.47
N GLY A 189 -27.90 -4.93 1.15
CA GLY A 189 -26.88 -5.45 0.24
C GLY A 189 -27.05 -6.94 -0.04
N GLU A 190 -26.09 -7.50 -0.76
CA GLU A 190 -26.07 -8.92 -1.10
C GLU A 190 -25.72 -9.77 0.13
N PRO A 191 -26.46 -10.87 0.38
CA PRO A 191 -26.15 -11.78 1.47
C PRO A 191 -24.85 -12.56 1.19
N VAL A 192 -24.14 -12.94 2.26
CA VAL A 192 -22.94 -13.79 2.20
C VAL A 192 -23.29 -15.19 1.69
N ARG A 193 -24.44 -15.71 2.12
CA ARG A 193 -24.90 -17.04 1.71
C ARG A 193 -26.42 -17.07 1.60
N VAL A 194 -26.90 -17.75 0.56
CA VAL A 194 -28.32 -18.05 0.36
C VAL A 194 -28.53 -19.56 0.41
N THR A 195 -29.45 -20.00 1.26
CA THR A 195 -29.87 -21.41 1.37
C THR A 195 -31.35 -21.52 1.05
N ARG A 196 -31.73 -22.45 0.18
CA ARG A 196 -33.14 -22.69 -0.19
C ARG A 196 -33.57 -24.06 0.29
N THR A 197 -34.54 -24.10 1.19
CA THR A 197 -35.13 -25.35 1.68
C THR A 197 -36.50 -25.53 1.04
N ARG A 198 -36.66 -26.62 0.28
CA ARG A 198 -38.00 -27.13 -0.03
C ARG A 198 -38.49 -27.85 1.21
N SER A 199 -39.60 -27.40 1.79
CA SER A 199 -40.30 -28.22 2.79
C SER A 199 -40.61 -29.58 2.18
N ALA A 200 -39.95 -30.62 2.69
CA ALA A 200 -40.15 -32.00 2.29
C ALA A 200 -41.42 -32.53 2.97
N THR A 201 -42.59 -32.13 2.49
CA THR A 201 -43.87 -32.74 2.90
C THR A 201 -44.25 -33.97 2.08
N ASN A 202 -43.33 -34.55 1.29
CA ASN A 202 -43.60 -35.74 0.47
C ASN A 202 -42.52 -36.84 0.60
N THR A 203 -42.08 -37.16 1.81
CA THR A 203 -41.30 -38.38 2.05
C THR A 203 -41.67 -39.00 3.38
N GLY A 204 -42.53 -40.02 3.32
CA GLY A 204 -42.65 -41.08 4.33
C GLY A 204 -43.76 -40.94 5.38
N ALA A 205 -44.84 -41.70 5.17
CA ALA A 205 -45.73 -42.25 6.20
C ALA A 205 -46.70 -41.31 6.96
N ALA A 206 -47.64 -40.66 6.25
CA ALA A 206 -48.99 -40.43 6.79
C ALA A 206 -49.98 -40.23 5.63
N LYS A 207 -51.09 -40.97 5.62
CA LYS A 207 -52.18 -40.81 4.65
C LYS A 207 -52.71 -39.37 4.75
N PRO A 208 -52.80 -38.60 3.64
CA PRO A 208 -53.37 -37.26 3.69
C PRO A 208 -54.87 -37.35 4.02
N ASN A 209 -55.29 -36.65 5.08
CA ASN A 209 -56.69 -36.48 5.42
C ASN A 209 -57.32 -35.52 4.38
N ARG A 210 -58.41 -35.96 3.74
CA ARG A 210 -58.99 -35.37 2.51
C ARG A 210 -59.53 -33.93 2.66
N ASN A 211 -59.53 -33.38 3.88
CA ASN A 211 -60.08 -32.06 4.19
C ASN A 211 -59.01 -31.02 4.58
N GLN A 212 -57.72 -31.30 4.42
CA GLN A 212 -56.68 -30.31 4.70
C GLN A 212 -56.17 -29.69 3.39
N VAL A 213 -56.66 -28.49 3.08
CA VAL A 213 -56.08 -27.61 2.05
C VAL A 213 -54.73 -27.10 2.58
N SER A 214 -53.71 -27.97 2.58
CA SER A 214 -52.34 -27.59 2.93
C SER A 214 -51.77 -26.75 1.79
N ASN A 215 -51.95 -25.43 1.90
CA ASN A 215 -51.37 -24.41 1.04
C ASN A 215 -49.85 -24.22 1.31
N SER A 216 -49.11 -25.33 1.48
CA SER A 216 -47.74 -25.35 2.01
C SER A 216 -46.72 -25.83 0.99
N ASN A 217 -46.83 -25.35 -0.25
CA ASN A 217 -45.69 -25.30 -1.19
C ASN A 217 -44.82 -24.06 -0.92
N GLN A 218 -44.66 -23.67 0.35
CA GLN A 218 -43.83 -22.53 0.73
C GLN A 218 -42.36 -22.94 0.59
N ARG A 219 -41.69 -22.36 -0.41
CA ARG A 219 -40.24 -22.40 -0.53
C ARG A 219 -39.70 -21.42 0.52
N GLU A 220 -39.04 -21.97 1.52
CA GLU A 220 -38.32 -21.19 2.52
C GLU A 220 -36.92 -20.89 1.97
N GLU A 221 -36.50 -19.64 2.07
CA GLU A 221 -35.18 -19.17 1.65
C GLU A 221 -34.53 -18.44 2.82
N GLN A 222 -33.33 -18.85 3.19
CA GLN A 222 -32.57 -18.31 4.33
C GLN A 222 -31.33 -17.60 3.82
N TRP A 223 -31.16 -16.34 4.22
CA TRP A 223 -30.03 -15.49 3.82
C TRP A 223 -29.18 -15.16 5.05
N LEU A 224 -27.89 -15.47 4.97
CA LEU A 224 -26.90 -15.12 5.99
C LEU A 224 -26.14 -13.88 5.56
N TYR A 225 -26.05 -12.89 6.44
CA TYR A 225 -25.29 -11.66 6.26
C TYR A 225 -23.98 -11.66 7.06
N ALA A 226 -23.06 -10.75 6.71
CA ALA A 226 -21.74 -10.67 7.32
C ALA A 226 -21.77 -10.26 8.80
N ASP A 227 -22.84 -9.58 9.23
CA ASP A 227 -23.11 -9.24 10.63
C ASP A 227 -23.61 -10.43 11.46
N GLY A 228 -23.81 -11.59 10.83
CA GLY A 228 -24.38 -12.79 11.45
C GLY A 228 -25.90 -12.78 11.51
N SER A 229 -26.61 -11.83 10.89
CA SER A 229 -28.06 -11.92 10.81
C SER A 229 -28.49 -13.00 9.82
N ILE A 230 -29.52 -13.76 10.17
CA ILE A 230 -30.15 -14.77 9.31
C ILE A 230 -31.57 -14.30 9.00
N LEU A 231 -31.82 -14.00 7.73
CA LEU A 231 -33.13 -13.56 7.25
C LEU A 231 -33.85 -14.72 6.58
N VAL A 232 -35.07 -15.01 7.01
CA VAL A 232 -35.86 -16.12 6.51
C VAL A 232 -37.03 -15.57 5.71
N PHE A 233 -37.13 -16.01 4.46
CA PHE A 233 -38.14 -15.61 3.50
C PHE A 233 -39.10 -16.76 3.23
N ASN A 234 -40.39 -16.49 3.31
CA ASN A 234 -41.45 -17.43 2.96
C ASN A 234 -42.24 -16.87 1.79
N GLY A 235 -42.25 -17.58 0.65
CA GLY A 235 -42.95 -17.10 -0.54
C GLY A 235 -42.39 -15.78 -1.09
N GLY A 236 -41.10 -15.51 -0.86
CA GLY A 236 -40.41 -14.31 -1.35
C GLY A 236 -40.53 -13.07 -0.47
N LEU A 237 -41.23 -13.15 0.67
CA LEU A 237 -41.36 -12.08 1.66
C LEU A 237 -40.58 -12.44 2.93
N LEU A 238 -39.91 -11.45 3.51
CA LEU A 238 -39.17 -11.58 4.76
C LEU A 238 -40.15 -11.86 5.90
N SER A 239 -40.10 -13.06 6.46
CA SER A 239 -41.03 -13.55 7.49
C SER A 239 -40.40 -13.59 8.87
N ARG A 240 -39.10 -13.88 8.99
CA ARG A 240 -38.40 -14.00 10.26
C ARG A 240 -36.96 -13.48 10.17
N ILE A 241 -36.49 -12.93 11.28
CA ILE A 241 -35.12 -12.43 11.46
C ILE A 241 -34.56 -13.19 12.66
N ASP A 242 -33.57 -14.03 12.43
CA ASP A 242 -32.86 -14.81 13.45
C ASP A 242 -31.45 -14.22 13.63
N ALA A 243 -30.94 -14.22 14.86
CA ALA A 243 -29.52 -13.94 15.11
C ALA A 243 -28.71 -15.23 14.88
N ALA A 244 -27.55 -15.16 14.22
CA ALA A 244 -26.70 -16.33 14.08
C ALA A 244 -26.38 -16.91 15.47
N PRO A 245 -26.42 -18.25 15.62
CA PRO A 245 -25.93 -18.89 16.82
C PRO A 245 -24.47 -18.47 17.04
N PRO A 246 -24.04 -18.21 18.29
CA PRO A 246 -22.65 -17.86 18.58
C PRO A 246 -21.75 -18.97 18.04
N ALA A 247 -20.70 -18.58 17.32
CA ALA A 247 -19.70 -19.52 16.82
C ALA A 247 -19.18 -20.35 18.01
N GLN A 248 -19.45 -21.65 18.00
CA GLN A 248 -18.81 -22.57 18.93
C GLN A 248 -17.31 -22.58 18.59
N LYS A 249 -16.51 -22.03 19.49
CA LYS A 249 -15.05 -22.08 19.45
C LYS A 249 -14.56 -23.47 19.80
#